data_AF-A0A0Q9S4M9-F1
#
_entry.id   AF-A0A0Q9S4M9-F1
#
_cell.length_a   1.000
_cell.length_b   1.000
_cell.length_c   1.000
_cell.angle_alpha   90.00
_cell.angle_beta   90.00
_cell.angle_gamma   90.00
#
_symmetry.space_group_name_H-M   'P 1'
#
loop_
_entity.id
_entity.type
_entity.pdbx_description
1 polymer ?
#
loop_
_entity_poly.entity_id
_entity_poly.type
_entity_poly.pdbx_seq_one_letter_code
_entity_poly.pdbx_strand_id
1 'polypeptide(L)'
;MDETLIQTFKRYYADYRAAVDVDQSFADAYQAIAYHVIEQTEQFAQEGNLADIQNLIREFKEIGLVVGPSNDSLKERFEQELVEQVLNRIPT
;
A
#
# COMPACT_ATOMS: atom_id res chain seq x y z
N MET A 1 -10.30 7.40 11.78
CA MET A 1 -10.44 7.04 10.35
C MET A 1 -9.53 5.86 10.18
N ASP A 2 -10.10 4.71 9.79
CA ASP A 2 -9.29 3.55 9.44
C ASP A 2 -8.47 3.87 8.19
N GLU A 3 -7.21 3.45 8.20
CA GLU A 3 -6.26 3.65 7.11
C GLU A 3 -6.76 2.92 5.86
N THR A 4 -6.74 3.58 4.70
CA THR A 4 -7.13 2.94 3.43
C THR A 4 -6.03 2.00 2.93
N LEU A 5 -6.35 1.02 2.07
CA LEU A 5 -5.32 0.09 1.58
C LEU A 5 -4.19 0.81 0.82
N ILE A 6 -4.48 1.93 0.14
CA ILE A 6 -3.44 2.71 -0.53
C ILE A 6 -2.51 3.42 0.46
N GLN A 7 -3.01 3.84 1.61
CA GLN A 7 -2.18 4.41 2.67
C GLN A 7 -1.29 3.34 3.30
N THR A 8 -1.85 2.15 3.58
CA THR A 8 -1.07 0.98 4.03
C THR A 8 0.01 0.62 3.01
N PHE A 9 -0.29 0.69 1.70
CA PHE A 9 0.68 0.39 0.65
C PHE A 9 1.84 1.38 0.66
N LYS A 10 1.54 2.68 0.77
CA LYS A 10 2.58 3.73 0.87
C LYS A 10 3.44 3.56 2.13
N ARG A 11 2.84 3.15 3.26
CA ARG A 11 3.59 2.85 4.48
C ARG A 11 4.55 1.69 4.28
N TYR A 12 4.08 0.55 3.78
CA TYR A 12 4.95 -0.59 3.49
C TYR A 12 6.05 -0.22 2.50
N TYR A 13 5.72 0.55 1.46
CA TYR A 13 6.72 1.07 0.53
C TYR A 13 7.80 1.88 1.24
N ALA A 14 7.42 2.84 2.10
CA ALA A 14 8.37 3.64 2.86
C ALA A 14 9.27 2.78 3.77
N ASP A 15 8.69 1.76 4.40
CA ASP A 15 9.42 0.83 5.27
C ASP A 15 10.46 0.01 4.48
N TYR A 16 10.09 -0.53 3.31
CA TYR A 16 11.02 -1.27 2.45
C TYR A 16 12.06 -0.37 1.78
N ARG A 17 11.68 0.87 1.43
CA ARG A 17 12.54 1.85 0.78
C ARG A 17 13.74 2.27 1.63
N ALA A 18 13.64 2.12 2.94
CA ALA A 18 14.75 2.30 3.86
C ALA A 18 15.86 1.23 3.71
N ALA A 19 15.56 0.08 3.08
CA ALA A 19 16.45 -1.07 2.99
C ALA A 19 16.91 -1.42 1.56
N VAL A 20 16.07 -1.21 0.54
CA VAL A 20 16.32 -1.62 -0.85
C VAL A 20 15.96 -0.54 -1.89
N ASP A 21 16.22 -0.81 -3.16
CA ASP A 21 15.91 0.10 -4.27
C ASP A 21 14.40 0.26 -4.54
N VAL A 22 14.04 1.20 -5.41
CA VAL A 22 12.65 1.56 -5.72
C VAL A 22 11.85 0.38 -6.25
N ASP A 23 12.40 -0.37 -7.21
CA ASP A 23 11.68 -1.45 -7.89
C ASP A 23 11.42 -2.60 -6.93
N GLN A 24 12.44 -3.00 -6.17
CA GLN A 24 12.30 -4.05 -5.16
C GLN A 24 11.37 -3.62 -4.03
N SER A 25 11.51 -2.38 -3.52
CA SER A 25 10.64 -1.86 -2.45
C SER A 25 9.17 -1.83 -2.86
N PHE A 26 8.90 -1.46 -4.11
CA PHE A 26 7.56 -1.41 -4.66
C PHE A 26 6.96 -2.82 -4.82
N ALA A 27 7.74 -3.76 -5.33
CA ALA A 27 7.33 -5.16 -5.46
C ALA A 27 7.04 -5.79 -4.09
N ASP A 28 7.94 -5.59 -3.12
CA ASP A 28 7.80 -6.12 -1.76
C ASP A 28 6.61 -5.51 -1.02
N ALA A 29 6.41 -4.20 -1.15
CA ALA A 29 5.25 -3.52 -0.58
C ALA A 29 3.93 -4.01 -1.19
N TYR A 30 3.89 -4.29 -2.49
CA TYR A 30 2.70 -4.85 -3.13
C TYR A 30 2.41 -6.29 -2.66
N GLN A 31 3.45 -7.10 -2.47
CA GLN A 31 3.31 -8.44 -1.86
C GLN A 31 2.80 -8.35 -0.42
N ALA A 32 3.33 -7.43 0.38
CA ALA A 32 2.88 -7.20 1.75
C ALA A 32 1.40 -6.78 1.80
N ILE A 33 0.93 -5.96 0.86
CA ILE A 33 -0.50 -5.63 0.76
C ILE A 33 -1.35 -6.85 0.43
N ALA A 34 -0.91 -7.73 -0.46
CA ALA A 34 -1.66 -8.95 -0.75
C ALA A 34 -1.82 -9.83 0.49
N TYR A 35 -0.75 -9.98 1.30
CA TYR A 35 -0.84 -10.68 2.58
C TYR A 35 -1.78 -9.99 3.57
N HIS A 36 -1.66 -8.67 3.72
CA HIS A 36 -2.52 -7.88 4.59
C HIS A 36 -4.01 -8.05 4.23
N VAL A 37 -4.35 -8.05 2.93
CA VAL A 37 -5.72 -8.28 2.47
C VAL A 37 -6.21 -9.69 2.82
N ILE A 38 -5.36 -10.70 2.73
CA ILE A 38 -5.70 -12.09 3.11
C ILE A 38 -6.01 -12.16 4.61
N GLU A 39 -5.15 -11.62 5.46
CA GLU A 39 -5.32 -11.62 6.92
C GLU A 39 -6.59 -10.87 7.35
N GLN A 40 -6.82 -9.67 6.80
CA GLN A 40 -8.02 -8.88 7.10
C GLN A 40 -9.29 -9.58 6.61
N THR A 41 -9.24 -10.26 5.46
CA THR A 41 -10.38 -11.04 4.96
C THR A 41 -10.71 -12.19 5.91
N GLU A 42 -9.71 -12.90 6.44
CA GLU A 42 -9.92 -13.96 7.42
C GLU A 42 -10.60 -13.40 8.69
N GLN A 43 -10.08 -12.30 9.22
CA GLN A 43 -10.63 -11.65 10.40
C GLN A 43 -12.10 -11.25 10.20
N PHE A 44 -12.42 -10.52 9.13
CA PHE A 44 -13.80 -10.11 8.84
C PHE A 44 -14.72 -11.30 8.58
N ALA A 45 -14.22 -12.39 8.01
CA ALA A 45 -15.01 -13.60 7.81
C ALA A 45 -15.37 -14.27 9.14
N GLN A 46 -14.45 -14.31 10.11
CA GLN A 46 -14.72 -14.80 11.46
C GLN A 46 -15.76 -13.94 12.19
N GLU A 47 -15.75 -12.62 11.94
CA GLU A 47 -16.71 -11.66 12.49
C GLU A 47 -18.07 -11.64 11.75
N GLY A 48 -18.18 -12.34 10.62
CA GLY A 48 -19.38 -12.34 9.78
C GLY A 48 -19.62 -11.02 9.02
N ASN A 49 -18.57 -10.21 8.85
CA ASN A 49 -18.66 -8.87 8.29
C ASN A 49 -18.39 -8.86 6.77
N LEU A 50 -19.41 -9.25 6.00
CA LEU A 50 -19.30 -9.30 4.54
C LEU A 50 -19.10 -7.93 3.88
N ALA A 51 -19.63 -6.86 4.48
CA ALA A 51 -19.52 -5.51 3.91
C ALA A 51 -18.06 -5.03 3.87
N ASP A 52 -17.31 -5.28 4.95
CA ASP A 52 -15.90 -4.87 5.02
C ASP A 52 -15.01 -5.74 4.13
N ILE A 53 -15.32 -7.03 3.97
CA ILE A 53 -14.66 -7.88 2.95
C ILE A 53 -14.88 -7.28 1.55
N GLN A 54 -16.12 -6.89 1.20
CA GLN A 54 -16.41 -6.32 -0.10
C GLN A 54 -15.67 -5.00 -0.35
N ASN A 55 -15.58 -4.14 0.67
CA ASN A 55 -14.83 -2.89 0.61
C ASN A 55 -13.32 -3.14 0.43
N LEU A 56 -12.75 -4.03 1.24
CA LEU A 56 -11.34 -4.42 1.17
C LEU A 56 -10.96 -4.96 -0.21
N ILE A 57 -11.77 -5.88 -0.75
CA ILE A 57 -11.53 -6.46 -2.08
C ILE A 57 -11.70 -5.42 -3.20
N ARG A 58 -12.63 -4.47 -3.05
CA ARG A 58 -12.80 -3.37 -4.01
C ARG A 58 -11.55 -2.48 -4.04
N GLU A 59 -11.07 -2.04 -2.89
CA GLU A 59 -9.84 -1.22 -2.79
C GLU A 59 -8.61 -1.96 -3.33
N PHE A 60 -8.46 -3.25 -3.02
CA PHE A 60 -7.34 -4.04 -3.53
C PHE A 60 -7.35 -4.15 -5.06
N LYS A 61 -8.54 -4.31 -5.67
CA LYS A 61 -8.70 -4.29 -7.13
C LYS A 61 -8.32 -2.94 -7.73
N GLU A 62 -8.72 -1.84 -7.09
CA GLU A 62 -8.35 -0.49 -7.53
C GLU A 62 -6.83 -0.33 -7.53
N ILE A 63 -6.13 -0.78 -6.49
CA ILE A 63 -4.65 -0.78 -6.45
C ILE A 63 -4.07 -1.61 -7.60
N GLY A 64 -4.57 -2.84 -7.81
CA GLY A 64 -4.08 -3.72 -8.88
C GLY A 64 -4.21 -3.11 -10.28
N LEU A 65 -5.26 -2.31 -10.52
CA LEU A 65 -5.43 -1.59 -11.79
C LEU A 65 -4.39 -0.48 -11.99
N VAL A 66 -4.01 0.23 -10.92
CA VAL A 66 -2.99 1.30 -10.99
C VAL A 66 -1.58 0.72 -11.04
N VAL A 67 -1.35 -0.46 -10.45
CA VAL A 67 -0.05 -1.18 -10.42
C VAL A 67 0.26 -1.93 -11.73
N GLY A 68 -0.60 -1.85 -12.74
CA GLY A 68 -0.45 -2.53 -14.04
C GLY A 68 0.93 -2.37 -14.74
N PRO A 69 1.12 -2.99 -15.91
CA PRO A 69 2.44 -3.27 -16.51
C PRO A 69 3.39 -2.08 -16.77
N SER A 70 2.93 -0.84 -16.61
CA SER A 70 3.76 0.37 -16.63
C SER A 70 3.48 1.21 -15.38
N ASN A 71 3.94 0.72 -14.22
CA ASN A 71 3.72 1.34 -12.90
C ASN A 71 4.74 2.43 -12.55
N ASP A 72 5.59 2.84 -13.49
CA ASP A 72 6.65 3.84 -13.26
C ASP A 72 6.09 5.16 -12.72
N SER A 73 4.99 5.65 -13.29
CA SER A 73 4.33 6.87 -12.80
C SER A 73 3.79 6.75 -11.36
N LEU A 74 3.41 5.54 -10.93
CA LEU A 74 2.96 5.29 -9.57
C LEU A 74 4.15 5.23 -8.60
N LYS A 75 5.24 4.57 -9.00
CA LYS A 75 6.51 4.54 -8.25
C LYS A 75 7.06 5.95 -8.06
N GLU A 76 7.07 6.77 -9.11
CA GLU A 76 7.51 8.17 -9.03
C GLU A 76 6.67 8.98 -8.03
N ARG A 77 5.34 8.80 -8.03
CA ARG A 77 4.48 9.44 -7.02
C ARG A 77 4.80 8.99 -5.61
N PHE A 78 5.03 7.69 -5.41
CA PHE A 78 5.39 7.15 -4.09
C PHE A 78 6.73 7.73 -3.60
N GLU A 79 7.73 7.81 -4.48
CA GLU A 79 9.02 8.46 -4.16
C GLU A 79 8.85 9.95 -3.85
N GLN A 80 8.07 10.69 -4.65
CA GLN A 80 7.81 12.11 -4.41
C GLN A 80 7.15 12.34 -3.04
N GLU A 81 6.08 11.60 -2.74
CA GLU A 81 5.39 11.72 -1.46
C GLU A 81 6.28 11.31 -0.28
N LEU A 82 7.13 10.31 -0.44
CA LEU A 82 8.09 9.89 0.59
C LEU A 82 9.11 11.00 0.86
N VAL A 83 9.68 11.59 -0.19
CA VAL A 83 10.63 12.71 -0.06
C VAL A 83 9.97 13.92 0.61
N GLU A 84 8.75 14.28 0.20
CA GLU A 84 7.99 15.35 0.84
C GLU A 84 7.77 15.09 2.33
N GLN A 85 7.41 13.86 2.71
CA GLN A 85 7.26 13.48 4.12
C GLN A 85 8.56 13.60 4.91
N VAL A 86 9.71 13.23 4.32
CA VAL A 86 11.02 13.37 4.97
C VAL A 86 11.38 14.84 5.14
N LEU A 87 11.23 15.66 4.09
CA LEU A 87 11.53 17.10 4.14
C LEU A 87 10.66 17.82 5.17
N ASN A 88 9.37 17.50 5.24
CA ASN A 88 8.45 18.10 6.21
C ASN A 88 8.73 17.68 7.67
N ARG A 89 9.53 16.63 7.91
CA ARG A 89 9.95 16.19 9.24
C ARG A 89 11.24 16.87 9.73
N ILE A 90 11.99 17.54 8.85
CA ILE A 90 13.21 18.27 9.22
C ILE A 90 12.84 19.74 9.48
N PRO A 91 12.90 20.25 10.72
CA PRO A 91 12.74 21.68 10.95
C PRO A 91 13.93 22.41 10.32
N THR A 92 13.65 23.35 9.41
CA THR A 92 14.61 24.35 8.89
C THR A 92 15.16 25.22 10.02
#